data_AF-A0A3R6D217-F1
#
_entry.id   AF-A0A3R6D217-F1
#
_cell.length_a   1.000
_cell.length_b   1.000
_cell.length_c   1.000
_cell.angle_alpha   90.00
_cell.angle_beta   90.00
_cell.angle_gamma   90.00
#
_symmetry.space_group_name_H-M   'P 1'
#
loop_
_entity.id
_entity.type
_entity.pdbx_description
1 polymer ?
#
loop_
_entity_poly.entity_id
_entity_poly.type
_entity_poly.pdbx_seq_one_letter_code
_entity_poly.pdbx_strand_id
1 'polypeptide(L)'
;MVFSSLNFIFIFLPLFLFAYYVTPAAFRNSTLFAGSILFYAVGVIKQPYALFLLMVLTYLNYVFGIRLYQIHNPRKKRLFLTKVIFFDFLWLFLFKYSRHLFLPLGISFYTFQLTAYLFDIYYGRILPERDFVTFGTYISMFPKLISGPITPYEMLRRQLHSARRFLPENLAEGMKLFIRGLGLKAILANQFGSLWANVGTIGYESISTPLAWLGIYAYSFQIYFDFYGYSLMAAGLGRMLGFKLPINFMHPYLSTSMTEFWRRWHITLGQWFQTYIYIPLGGNRTGTCKWIRNLLVVWILTGIWHGTEFHFILWGFSLFVIVLTEKLLLKKLTDRYALAGHLYMAVLIPLSWMLFGISDPGSIEVYTRKLFPFFSADDAIIYVNDFWKNLNDFRFIIPAGFLFSTRLPVRFLKKIRGSVPEIFVYLAIFWASVYCIYVGSNDPFLYFRF
;
A
#
# COMPACT_ATOMS: atom_id res chain seq x y z
N MET A 1 8.96 12.78 7.04
CA MET A 1 8.58 12.21 8.36
C MET A 1 7.60 11.05 8.13
N VAL A 2 7.26 10.25 9.14
CA VAL A 2 6.26 9.16 9.02
C VAL A 2 5.02 9.51 9.87
N PHE A 3 3.82 9.10 9.43
CA PHE A 3 2.57 9.43 10.13
C PHE A 3 2.49 8.88 11.56
N SER A 4 3.13 7.74 11.82
CA SER A 4 3.19 7.10 13.13
C SER A 4 4.37 7.58 13.99
N SER A 5 4.82 8.82 13.80
CA SER A 5 5.89 9.43 14.63
C SER A 5 5.30 10.49 15.55
N LEU A 6 5.84 10.60 16.76
CA LEU A 6 5.41 11.61 17.74
C LEU A 6 5.60 13.03 17.19
N ASN A 7 6.69 13.28 16.47
CA ASN A 7 6.94 14.56 15.80
C ASN A 7 5.87 14.89 14.75
N PHE A 8 5.36 13.90 14.01
CA PHE A 8 4.27 14.16 13.08
C PHE A 8 2.96 14.47 13.82
N ILE A 9 2.60 13.64 14.80
CA ILE A 9 1.31 13.69 15.50
C ILE A 9 1.18 14.97 16.33
N PHE A 10 2.21 15.35 17.08
CA PHE A 10 2.14 16.42 18.07
C PHE A 10 2.75 17.75 17.60
N ILE A 11 3.59 17.75 16.56
CA ILE A 11 4.25 18.98 16.08
C ILE A 11 3.78 19.33 14.67
N PHE A 12 4.11 18.51 13.67
CA PHE A 12 3.85 18.86 12.28
C PHE A 12 2.34 18.98 11.97
N LEU A 13 1.54 17.98 12.36
CA LEU A 13 0.12 17.93 11.99
C LEU A 13 -0.70 19.08 12.59
N PRO A 14 -0.61 19.40 13.90
CA PRO A 14 -1.36 20.51 14.48
C PRO A 14 -0.96 21.86 13.88
N LEU A 15 0.35 22.12 13.73
CA LEU A 15 0.85 23.36 13.14
C LEU A 15 0.43 23.51 11.68
N PHE A 16 0.51 22.42 10.90
CA PHE A 16 0.10 22.44 9.51
C PHE A 16 -1.40 22.64 9.33
N LEU A 17 -2.24 21.95 10.12
CA LEU A 17 -3.70 22.13 10.06
C LEU A 17 -4.11 23.55 10.46
N PHE A 18 -3.47 24.11 11.50
CA PHE A 18 -3.69 25.50 11.88
C PHE A 18 -3.37 26.45 10.72
N ALA A 19 -2.17 26.34 10.14
CA ALA A 19 -1.78 27.14 8.99
C ALA A 19 -2.75 26.96 7.80
N TYR A 20 -3.12 25.73 7.47
CA TYR A 20 -4.02 25.40 6.36
C TYR A 20 -5.41 26.01 6.52
N TYR A 21 -5.95 26.04 7.74
CA TYR A 21 -7.28 26.57 7.99
C TYR A 21 -7.34 28.08 8.13
N VAL A 22 -6.27 28.71 8.64
CA VAL A 22 -6.11 30.17 8.66
C VAL A 22 -5.92 30.72 7.24
N THR A 23 -5.26 29.98 6.34
CA THR A 23 -5.10 30.39 4.94
C THR A 23 -6.47 30.53 4.24
N PRO A 24 -6.71 31.65 3.51
CA PRO A 24 -7.90 31.81 2.69
C PRO A 24 -8.05 30.68 1.66
N ALA A 25 -9.30 30.30 1.37
CA ALA A 25 -9.63 29.19 0.49
C ALA A 25 -8.85 29.16 -0.84
N ALA A 26 -8.64 30.33 -1.45
CA ALA A 26 -7.93 30.48 -2.74
C ALA A 26 -6.46 30.05 -2.66
N PHE A 27 -5.79 30.19 -1.52
CA PHE A 27 -4.35 29.90 -1.35
C PHE A 27 -4.09 28.55 -0.69
N ARG A 28 -5.14 27.76 -0.41
CA ARG A 28 -4.99 26.44 0.25
C ARG A 28 -4.17 25.44 -0.54
N ASN A 29 -4.16 25.51 -1.89
CA ASN A 29 -3.25 24.70 -2.69
C ASN A 29 -1.80 25.09 -2.42
N SER A 30 -1.48 26.40 -2.39
CA SER A 30 -0.14 26.89 -2.09
C SER A 30 0.34 26.47 -0.70
N THR A 31 -0.50 26.61 0.33
CA THR A 31 -0.16 26.15 1.68
C THR A 31 0.04 24.65 1.74
N LEU A 32 -0.83 23.87 1.08
CA LEU A 32 -0.68 22.41 1.03
C LEU A 32 0.55 21.97 0.25
N PHE A 33 0.87 22.64 -0.85
CA PHE A 33 2.07 22.37 -1.63
C PHE A 33 3.32 22.65 -0.78
N ALA A 34 3.44 23.85 -0.21
CA ALA A 34 4.55 24.23 0.63
C ALA A 34 4.72 23.30 1.85
N GLY A 35 3.64 23.01 2.57
CA GLY A 35 3.67 22.09 3.70
C GLY A 35 4.02 20.65 3.31
N SER A 36 3.61 20.20 2.13
CA SER A 36 3.97 18.87 1.62
C SER A 36 5.45 18.79 1.23
N ILE A 37 5.98 19.84 0.60
CA ILE A 37 7.41 19.94 0.31
C ILE A 37 8.22 19.95 1.61
N LEU A 38 7.81 20.72 2.62
CA LEU A 38 8.45 20.72 3.93
C LEU A 38 8.42 19.34 4.59
N PHE A 39 7.25 18.69 4.62
CA PHE A 39 7.09 17.34 5.18
C PHE A 39 8.03 16.32 4.52
N TYR A 40 8.11 16.38 3.19
CA TYR A 40 8.96 15.51 2.42
C TYR A 40 10.44 15.83 2.66
N ALA A 41 10.84 17.10 2.61
CA ALA A 41 12.18 17.59 2.86
C ALA A 41 12.73 17.11 4.22
N VAL A 42 11.94 17.22 5.29
CA VAL A 42 12.31 16.70 6.61
C VAL A 42 12.47 15.18 6.59
N GLY A 43 11.63 14.47 5.82
CA GLY A 43 11.73 13.03 5.63
C GLY A 43 12.97 12.57 4.86
N VAL A 44 13.46 13.38 3.93
CA VAL A 44 14.60 13.06 3.08
C VAL A 44 15.80 13.96 3.37
N ILE A 45 15.93 14.48 4.60
CA ILE A 45 17.01 15.41 4.96
C ILE A 45 18.41 14.80 4.73
N LYS A 46 18.53 13.48 4.88
CA LYS A 46 19.76 12.72 4.60
C LYS A 46 20.00 12.48 3.10
N GLN A 47 19.00 12.71 2.26
CA GLN A 47 18.98 12.41 0.82
C GLN A 47 18.30 13.56 0.04
N PRO A 48 18.86 14.78 0.04
CA PRO A 48 18.21 15.97 -0.52
C PRO A 48 17.93 15.84 -2.04
N TYR A 49 18.70 15.01 -2.75
CA TYR A 49 18.45 14.70 -4.16
C TYR A 49 17.06 14.09 -4.41
N ALA A 50 16.45 13.42 -3.43
CA ALA A 50 15.11 12.87 -3.54
C ALA A 50 14.06 13.98 -3.71
N LEU A 51 14.19 15.07 -2.96
CA LEU A 51 13.32 16.24 -3.11
C LEU A 51 13.53 16.92 -4.47
N PHE A 52 14.79 17.10 -4.87
CA PHE A 52 15.11 17.68 -6.17
C PHE A 52 14.49 16.85 -7.31
N LEU A 53 14.65 15.52 -7.27
CA LEU A 53 14.07 14.62 -8.25
C LEU A 53 12.54 14.70 -8.30
N LEU A 54 11.87 14.70 -7.13
CA LEU A 54 10.42 14.86 -7.05
C LEU A 54 9.97 16.16 -7.74
N MET A 55 10.63 17.27 -7.45
CA MET A 55 10.29 18.58 -8.02
C MET A 55 10.54 18.64 -9.52
N VAL A 56 11.69 18.12 -9.99
CA VAL A 56 12.04 18.07 -11.41
C VAL A 56 11.05 17.20 -12.18
N LEU A 57 10.78 15.98 -11.72
CA LEU A 57 9.85 15.07 -12.41
C LEU A 57 8.43 15.65 -12.41
N THR A 58 8.00 16.29 -11.33
CA THR A 58 6.71 16.99 -11.26
C THR A 58 6.64 18.12 -12.28
N TYR A 59 7.64 19.00 -12.34
CA TYR A 59 7.68 20.09 -13.29
C TYR A 59 7.73 19.62 -14.75
N LEU A 60 8.58 18.64 -15.05
CA LEU A 60 8.70 18.10 -16.40
C LEU A 60 7.39 17.47 -16.86
N ASN A 61 6.73 16.67 -16.02
CA ASN A 61 5.45 16.04 -16.36
C ASN A 61 4.29 17.04 -16.49
N TYR A 62 4.31 18.13 -15.73
CA TYR A 62 3.39 19.26 -15.95
C TYR A 62 3.54 19.81 -17.37
N VAL A 63 4.78 20.12 -17.79
CA VAL A 63 5.08 20.62 -19.14
C VAL A 63 4.78 19.56 -20.21
N PHE A 64 5.12 18.30 -19.97
CA PHE A 64 4.85 17.20 -20.89
C PHE A 64 3.36 16.98 -21.09
N GLY A 65 2.53 17.08 -20.06
CA GLY A 65 1.08 17.00 -20.18
C GLY A 65 0.51 18.08 -21.10
N ILE A 66 0.98 19.32 -20.94
CA ILE A 66 0.59 20.45 -21.81
C ILE A 66 1.02 20.21 -23.26
N ARG A 67 2.28 19.83 -23.49
CA ARG A 67 2.81 19.58 -24.83
C ARG A 67 2.12 18.38 -25.50
N LEU A 68 1.89 17.31 -24.76
CA LEU A 68 1.20 16.10 -25.23
C LEU A 68 -0.21 16.44 -25.74
N TYR A 69 -0.93 17.34 -25.06
CA TYR A 69 -2.25 17.81 -25.48
C TYR A 69 -2.21 18.61 -26.80
N GLN A 70 -1.14 19.37 -27.05
CA GLN A 70 -0.98 20.18 -28.27
C GLN A 70 -0.60 19.35 -29.52
N ILE A 71 -0.15 18.10 -29.35
CA ILE A 71 0.23 17.24 -30.47
C ILE A 71 -1.02 16.58 -31.07
N HIS A 72 -1.46 17.06 -32.23
CA HIS A 72 -2.62 16.56 -32.95
C HIS A 72 -2.31 15.31 -33.79
N ASN A 73 -1.09 15.19 -34.31
CA ASN A 73 -0.70 14.04 -35.12
C ASN A 73 -0.58 12.77 -34.23
N PRO A 74 -1.35 11.70 -34.48
CA PRO A 74 -1.44 10.55 -33.58
C PRO A 74 -0.12 9.78 -33.46
N ARG A 75 0.66 9.67 -34.55
CA ARG A 75 1.97 9.00 -34.54
C ARG A 75 2.97 9.78 -33.68
N LYS A 76 3.03 11.10 -33.86
CA LYS A 76 3.90 11.98 -33.05
C LYS A 76 3.46 11.98 -31.58
N LYS A 77 2.15 12.01 -31.31
CA LYS A 77 1.59 11.97 -29.94
C LYS A 77 1.98 10.69 -29.22
N ARG A 78 1.84 9.54 -29.89
CA ARG A 78 2.24 8.23 -29.37
C ARG A 78 3.74 8.16 -29.10
N LEU A 79 4.58 8.59 -30.06
CA LEU A 79 6.03 8.59 -29.90
C LEU A 79 6.47 9.49 -28.73
N PHE A 80 5.87 10.67 -28.60
CA PHE A 80 6.14 11.59 -27.49
C PHE A 80 5.77 10.93 -26.15
N LEU A 81 4.58 10.36 -26.04
CA LEU A 81 4.16 9.63 -24.84
C LEU A 81 5.13 8.50 -24.49
N THR A 82 5.51 7.66 -25.45
CA THR A 82 6.45 6.55 -25.22
C THR A 82 7.78 7.06 -24.66
N LYS A 83 8.33 8.15 -25.22
CA LYS A 83 9.58 8.75 -24.73
C LYS A 83 9.46 9.26 -23.30
N VAL A 84 8.36 9.93 -22.97
CA VAL A 84 8.16 10.50 -21.62
C VAL A 84 7.93 9.40 -20.58
N ILE A 85 7.10 8.40 -20.90
CA ILE A 85 6.89 7.25 -20.00
C ILE A 85 8.21 6.50 -19.78
N PHE A 86 8.98 6.28 -20.84
CA PHE A 86 10.30 5.68 -20.72
C PHE A 86 11.21 6.50 -19.82
N PHE A 87 11.21 7.84 -19.94
CA PHE A 87 11.97 8.73 -19.08
C PHE A 87 11.57 8.61 -17.59
N ASP A 88 10.27 8.62 -17.27
CA ASP A 88 9.80 8.51 -15.88
C ASP A 88 10.16 7.15 -15.25
N PHE A 89 9.99 6.06 -16.01
CA PHE A 89 10.35 4.71 -15.56
C PHE A 89 11.86 4.46 -15.56
N LEU A 90 12.63 5.15 -16.41
CA LEU A 90 14.09 5.08 -16.40
C LEU A 90 14.64 5.58 -15.06
N TRP A 91 14.14 6.70 -14.54
CA TRP A 91 14.54 7.19 -13.22
C TRP A 91 14.18 6.21 -12.10
N LEU A 92 12.97 5.65 -12.12
CA LEU A 92 12.60 4.59 -11.19
C LEU A 92 13.54 3.38 -11.28
N PHE A 93 13.82 2.92 -12.50
CA PHE A 93 14.70 1.78 -12.76
C PHE A 93 16.14 2.04 -12.28
N LEU A 94 16.71 3.20 -12.61
CA LEU A 94 18.07 3.57 -12.21
C LEU A 94 18.24 3.59 -10.69
N PHE A 95 17.32 4.21 -9.96
CA PHE A 95 17.40 4.24 -8.50
C PHE A 95 17.09 2.89 -7.86
N LYS A 96 16.23 2.09 -8.49
CA LYS A 96 15.83 0.79 -7.95
C LYS A 96 16.90 -0.30 -8.13
N TYR A 97 17.59 -0.30 -9.27
CA TYR A 97 18.58 -1.33 -9.61
C TYR A 97 20.03 -0.88 -9.41
N SER A 98 20.28 0.40 -9.10
CA SER A 98 21.60 0.86 -8.71
C SER A 98 21.91 0.45 -7.27
N ARG A 99 23.02 -0.27 -7.08
CA ARG A 99 23.53 -0.64 -5.74
C ARG A 99 24.14 0.54 -4.98
N HIS A 100 24.35 1.68 -5.65
CA HIS A 100 25.08 2.83 -5.10
C HIS A 100 24.19 4.04 -4.79
N LEU A 101 22.91 4.00 -5.18
CA LEU A 101 21.97 5.09 -4.95
C LEU A 101 20.88 4.64 -3.99
N PHE A 102 20.60 5.42 -2.95
CA PHE A 102 19.42 5.13 -2.12
C PHE A 102 18.15 5.50 -2.89
N LEU A 103 17.14 4.63 -2.81
CA LEU A 103 15.86 4.82 -3.48
C LEU A 103 15.13 6.06 -2.91
N PRO A 104 14.80 7.07 -3.75
CA PRO A 104 14.07 8.24 -3.30
C PRO A 104 12.71 7.84 -2.74
N LEU A 105 12.40 8.32 -1.54
CA LEU A 105 11.17 7.95 -0.84
C LEU A 105 9.93 8.25 -1.70
N GLY A 106 9.09 7.24 -1.95
CA GLY A 106 7.85 7.41 -2.72
C GLY A 106 8.01 7.47 -4.25
N ILE A 107 9.22 7.30 -4.81
CA ILE A 107 9.45 7.31 -6.27
C ILE A 107 8.54 6.38 -7.04
N SER A 108 8.37 5.16 -6.53
CA SER A 108 7.45 4.19 -7.10
C SER A 108 6.02 4.73 -7.17
N PHE A 109 5.54 5.45 -6.16
CA PHE A 109 4.16 5.93 -6.11
C PHE A 109 3.95 7.16 -6.99
N TYR A 110 4.84 8.16 -6.95
CA TYR A 110 4.65 9.35 -7.77
C TYR A 110 4.92 9.07 -9.26
N THR A 111 5.83 8.15 -9.63
CA THR A 111 6.02 7.74 -11.04
C THR A 111 4.74 7.16 -11.63
N PHE A 112 4.00 6.35 -10.87
CA PHE A 112 2.72 5.79 -11.31
C PHE A 112 1.65 6.88 -11.48
N GLN A 113 1.64 7.90 -10.63
CA GLN A 113 0.68 9.01 -10.74
C GLN A 113 0.99 9.95 -11.92
N LEU A 114 2.27 10.24 -12.15
CA LEU A 114 2.75 11.06 -13.27
C LEU A 114 2.40 10.39 -14.61
N THR A 115 2.73 9.10 -14.73
CA THR A 115 2.43 8.33 -15.96
C THR A 115 0.94 8.11 -16.16
N ALA A 116 0.16 7.87 -15.11
CA ALA A 116 -1.31 7.82 -15.18
C ALA A 116 -1.90 9.12 -15.73
N TYR A 117 -1.43 10.27 -15.23
CA TYR A 117 -1.85 11.59 -15.71
C TYR A 117 -1.57 11.78 -17.21
N LEU A 118 -0.39 11.39 -17.68
CA LEU A 118 -0.05 11.46 -19.10
C LEU A 118 -0.88 10.51 -19.97
N PHE A 119 -1.11 9.28 -19.50
CA PHE A 119 -1.99 8.33 -20.20
C PHE A 119 -3.41 8.87 -20.31
N ASP A 120 -3.96 9.44 -19.25
CA ASP A 120 -5.32 9.97 -19.27
C ASP A 120 -5.46 11.17 -20.22
N ILE A 121 -4.44 12.03 -20.35
CA ILE A 121 -4.39 13.07 -21.39
C ILE A 121 -4.27 12.46 -22.79
N TYR A 122 -3.42 11.43 -22.95
CA TYR A 122 -3.24 10.76 -24.24
C TYR A 122 -4.55 10.18 -24.76
N TYR A 123 -5.28 9.48 -23.89
CA TYR A 123 -6.58 8.88 -24.18
C TYR A 123 -7.74 9.89 -24.20
N GLY A 124 -7.49 11.18 -23.92
CA GLY A 124 -8.52 12.22 -23.94
C GLY A 124 -9.53 12.14 -22.79
N ARG A 125 -9.18 11.45 -21.69
CA ARG A 125 -10.04 11.32 -20.51
C ARG A 125 -10.03 12.58 -19.65
N ILE A 126 -8.93 13.33 -19.68
CA ILE A 126 -8.74 14.59 -18.94
C ILE A 126 -8.06 15.65 -19.80
N LEU A 127 -8.20 16.90 -19.38
CA LEU A 127 -7.41 18.03 -19.88
C LEU A 127 -6.17 18.22 -18.99
N PRO A 128 -5.04 18.70 -19.55
CA PRO A 128 -3.86 19.03 -18.76
C PRO A 128 -4.16 20.18 -17.78
N GLU A 129 -3.62 20.07 -16.56
CA GLU A 129 -3.64 21.15 -15.58
C GLU A 129 -2.78 22.33 -16.07
N ARG A 130 -3.24 23.55 -15.80
CA ARG A 130 -2.61 24.82 -16.25
C ARG A 130 -2.03 25.63 -15.11
N ASP A 131 -2.31 25.25 -13.87
CA ASP A 131 -1.67 25.82 -12.69
C ASP A 131 -0.65 24.83 -12.11
N PHE A 132 0.63 25.24 -12.11
CA PHE A 132 1.71 24.40 -11.60
C PHE A 132 1.55 24.12 -10.10
N VAL A 133 1.05 25.07 -9.30
CA VAL A 133 0.87 24.85 -7.86
C VAL A 133 -0.19 23.79 -7.60
N THR A 134 -1.28 23.80 -8.34
CA THR A 134 -2.35 22.78 -8.28
C THR A 134 -1.83 21.41 -8.73
N PHE A 135 -1.06 21.35 -9.82
CA PHE A 135 -0.44 20.10 -10.27
C PHE A 135 0.60 19.58 -9.26
N GLY A 136 1.44 20.47 -8.72
CA GLY A 136 2.42 20.17 -7.69
C GLY A 136 1.75 19.66 -6.41
N THR A 137 0.64 20.28 -6.01
CA THR A 137 -0.20 19.81 -4.89
C THR A 137 -0.73 18.41 -5.17
N TYR A 138 -1.27 18.15 -6.37
CA TYR A 138 -1.77 16.83 -6.74
C TYR A 138 -0.71 15.72 -6.56
N ILE A 139 0.53 15.95 -7.02
CA ILE A 139 1.60 14.95 -6.95
C ILE A 139 2.17 14.84 -5.53
N SER A 140 2.51 15.97 -4.92
CA SER A 140 3.31 16.00 -3.69
C SER A 140 2.51 15.94 -2.40
N MET A 141 1.17 16.06 -2.44
CA MET A 141 0.33 16.10 -1.24
C MET A 141 0.70 15.00 -0.24
N PHE A 142 1.25 15.40 0.91
CA PHE A 142 1.88 14.47 1.85
C PHE A 142 1.00 13.29 2.31
N PRO A 143 -0.35 13.40 2.46
CA PRO A 143 -1.21 12.23 2.68
C PRO A 143 -0.98 11.07 1.71
N LYS A 144 -0.68 11.37 0.43
CA LYS A 144 -0.57 10.36 -0.63
C LYS A 144 0.84 10.12 -1.17
N LEU A 145 1.75 11.08 -1.01
CA LEU A 145 3.05 11.08 -1.70
C LEU A 145 3.89 9.82 -1.48
N ILE A 146 4.07 9.40 -0.22
CA ILE A 146 5.05 8.36 0.09
C ILE A 146 4.53 6.96 -0.25
N SER A 147 3.36 6.58 0.28
CA SER A 147 2.74 5.27 0.06
C SER A 147 1.22 5.31 0.17
N GLY A 148 0.60 6.46 -0.06
CA GLY A 148 -0.85 6.54 -0.02
C GLY A 148 -1.49 6.02 -1.30
N PRO A 149 -2.83 6.06 -1.38
CA PRO A 149 -3.55 5.57 -2.54
C PRO A 149 -3.11 6.27 -3.83
N ILE A 150 -2.80 5.48 -4.87
CA ILE A 150 -2.46 5.97 -6.22
C ILE A 150 -3.72 6.57 -6.82
N THR A 151 -3.93 7.86 -6.57
CA THR A 151 -5.19 8.52 -6.86
C THR A 151 -5.14 9.14 -8.26
N PRO A 152 -6.05 8.76 -9.18
CA PRO A 152 -6.12 9.39 -10.51
C PRO A 152 -6.38 10.89 -10.41
N TYR A 153 -5.83 11.66 -11.36
CA TYR A 153 -5.99 13.11 -11.38
C TYR A 153 -7.45 13.54 -11.44
N GLU A 154 -8.25 12.89 -12.29
CA GLU A 154 -9.67 13.24 -12.48
C GLU A 154 -10.48 13.22 -11.18
N MET A 155 -10.17 12.29 -10.28
CA MET A 155 -10.86 12.17 -9.00
C MET A 155 -10.56 13.35 -8.06
N LEU A 156 -9.36 13.91 -8.13
CA LEU A 156 -8.93 15.03 -7.28
C LEU A 156 -9.12 16.39 -7.95
N ARG A 157 -9.19 16.45 -9.29
CA ARG A 157 -9.26 17.70 -10.05
C ARG A 157 -10.32 18.65 -9.52
N ARG A 158 -11.56 18.19 -9.37
CA ARG A 158 -12.66 19.04 -8.83
C ARG A 158 -12.41 19.48 -7.39
N GLN A 159 -11.78 18.63 -6.58
CA GLN A 159 -11.49 18.91 -5.17
C GLN A 159 -10.35 19.92 -5.02
N LEU A 160 -9.34 19.84 -5.90
CA LEU A 160 -8.21 20.76 -6.00
C LEU A 160 -8.63 22.18 -6.42
N HIS A 161 -9.63 22.28 -7.30
CA HIS A 161 -10.20 23.57 -7.74
C HIS A 161 -11.36 24.07 -6.88
N SER A 162 -11.79 23.31 -5.88
CA SER A 162 -12.83 23.74 -4.95
C SER A 162 -12.29 24.64 -3.84
N ALA A 163 -13.13 25.49 -3.27
CA ALA A 163 -12.77 26.36 -2.13
C ALA A 163 -12.45 25.60 -0.83
N ARG A 164 -12.64 24.26 -0.79
CA ARG A 164 -12.39 23.36 0.36
C ARG A 164 -12.70 24.01 1.72
N ARG A 165 -13.94 24.51 1.92
CA ARG A 165 -14.34 25.22 3.14
C ARG A 165 -14.13 24.36 4.39
N PHE A 166 -13.84 25.01 5.52
CA PHE A 166 -13.74 24.31 6.80
C PHE A 166 -15.08 23.71 7.17
N LEU A 167 -15.07 22.43 7.52
CA LEU A 167 -16.23 21.68 7.99
C LEU A 167 -15.78 20.87 9.21
N PRO A 168 -16.26 21.16 10.43
CA PRO A 168 -15.89 20.44 11.65
C PRO A 168 -16.08 18.93 11.51
N GLU A 169 -17.08 18.49 10.75
CA GLU A 169 -17.38 17.09 10.49
C GLU A 169 -16.25 16.41 9.70
N ASN A 170 -15.62 17.12 8.77
CA ASN A 170 -14.48 16.59 8.03
C ASN A 170 -13.25 16.42 8.92
N LEU A 171 -13.00 17.37 9.83
CA LEU A 171 -11.93 17.26 10.80
C LEU A 171 -12.18 16.08 11.75
N ALA A 172 -13.37 15.99 12.34
CA ALA A 172 -13.75 14.92 13.26
C ALA A 172 -13.67 13.52 12.61
N GLU A 173 -14.29 13.34 11.44
CA GLU A 173 -14.24 12.06 10.72
C GLU A 173 -12.82 11.74 10.23
N GLY A 174 -12.04 12.75 9.86
CA GLY A 174 -10.63 12.61 9.53
C GLY A 174 -9.79 12.11 10.72
N MET A 175 -10.01 12.67 11.91
CA MET A 175 -9.34 12.23 13.15
C MET A 175 -9.70 10.79 13.49
N LYS A 176 -10.98 10.42 13.40
CA LYS A 176 -11.44 9.04 13.63
C LYS A 176 -10.76 8.04 12.68
N LEU A 177 -10.65 8.37 11.39
CA LEU A 177 -9.95 7.54 10.41
C LEU A 177 -8.45 7.45 10.70
N PHE A 178 -7.82 8.58 11.06
CA PHE A 178 -6.41 8.63 11.41
C PHE A 178 -6.10 7.76 12.64
N ILE A 179 -6.85 7.94 13.72
CA ILE A 179 -6.69 7.17 14.97
C ILE A 179 -6.90 5.67 14.72
N ARG A 180 -7.90 5.29 13.92
CA ARG A 180 -8.10 3.88 13.54
C ARG A 180 -6.88 3.33 12.80
N GLY A 181 -6.35 4.07 11.83
CA GLY A 181 -5.16 3.68 11.09
C GLY A 181 -3.93 3.56 11.99
N LEU A 182 -3.76 4.50 12.91
CA LEU A 182 -2.69 4.51 13.90
C LEU A 182 -2.76 3.28 14.82
N GLY A 183 -3.95 2.91 15.30
CA GLY A 183 -4.15 1.72 16.12
C GLY A 183 -3.82 0.43 15.39
N LEU A 184 -4.26 0.27 14.13
CA LEU A 184 -3.88 -0.90 13.33
C LEU A 184 -2.36 -1.00 13.15
N LYS A 185 -1.67 0.12 12.93
CA LYS A 185 -0.21 0.15 12.78
C LYS A 185 0.50 -0.16 14.11
N ALA A 186 0.27 0.66 15.13
CA ALA A 186 1.07 0.68 16.35
C ALA A 186 0.73 -0.48 17.30
N ILE A 187 -0.55 -0.87 17.40
CA ILE A 187 -1.02 -1.87 18.37
C ILE A 187 -1.01 -3.28 17.76
N LEU A 188 -1.38 -3.43 16.48
CA LEU A 188 -1.48 -4.75 15.84
C LEU A 188 -0.28 -5.06 14.94
N ALA A 189 -0.02 -4.22 13.92
CA ALA A 189 0.96 -4.55 12.90
C ALA A 189 2.37 -4.73 13.47
N ASN A 190 2.79 -3.84 14.38
CA ASN A 190 4.11 -3.94 15.01
C ASN A 190 4.24 -5.22 15.85
N GLN A 191 3.20 -5.62 16.60
CA GLN A 191 3.23 -6.86 17.39
C GLN A 191 3.31 -8.10 16.49
N PHE A 192 2.56 -8.15 15.39
CA PHE A 192 2.70 -9.21 14.41
C PHE A 192 4.07 -9.22 13.75
N GLY A 193 4.67 -8.04 13.55
CA GLY A 193 6.05 -7.91 13.09
C GLY A 193 7.08 -8.45 14.08
N SER A 194 6.89 -8.23 15.37
CA SER A 194 7.73 -8.85 16.40
C SER A 194 7.60 -10.37 16.41
N LEU A 195 6.38 -10.91 16.26
CA LEU A 195 6.17 -12.36 16.17
C LEU A 195 6.85 -12.95 14.92
N TRP A 196 6.73 -12.29 13.76
CA TRP A 196 7.45 -12.70 12.54
C TRP A 196 8.97 -12.63 12.73
N ALA A 197 9.48 -11.57 13.35
CA ALA A 197 10.90 -11.42 13.65
C ALA A 197 11.42 -12.52 14.59
N ASN A 198 10.66 -12.88 15.63
CA ASN A 198 11.02 -13.97 16.55
C ASN A 198 11.22 -15.29 15.81
N VAL A 199 10.33 -15.63 14.87
CA VAL A 199 10.43 -16.84 14.03
C VAL A 199 11.72 -16.81 13.19
N GLY A 200 12.06 -15.64 12.63
CA GLY A 200 13.32 -15.44 11.92
C GLY A 200 14.57 -15.55 12.82
N THR A 201 14.51 -15.03 14.04
CA THR A 201 15.61 -15.10 15.02
C THR A 201 15.91 -16.51 15.51
N ILE A 202 14.88 -17.36 15.63
CA ILE A 202 15.07 -18.79 15.96
C ILE A 202 15.83 -19.51 14.83
N GLY A 203 15.66 -19.06 13.58
CA GLY A 203 16.20 -19.70 12.39
C GLY A 203 15.24 -20.75 11.84
N TYR A 204 14.99 -20.71 10.53
CA TYR A 204 13.96 -21.54 9.89
C TYR A 204 14.25 -23.05 9.94
N GLU A 205 15.50 -23.44 10.15
CA GLU A 205 15.86 -24.86 10.35
C GLU A 205 15.36 -25.41 11.69
N SER A 206 15.21 -24.55 12.71
CA SER A 206 14.90 -24.96 14.09
C SER A 206 13.43 -24.75 14.49
N ILE A 207 12.60 -24.19 13.61
CA ILE A 207 11.18 -23.98 13.90
C ILE A 207 10.36 -25.26 13.68
N SER A 208 9.33 -25.45 14.51
CA SER A 208 8.33 -26.51 14.34
C SER A 208 7.29 -26.15 13.28
N THR A 209 6.58 -27.14 12.71
CA THR A 209 5.48 -26.89 11.76
C THR A 209 4.40 -25.94 12.28
N PRO A 210 3.89 -26.06 13.53
CA PRO A 210 2.93 -25.10 14.07
C PRO A 210 3.50 -23.68 14.17
N LEU A 211 4.78 -23.53 14.51
CA LEU A 211 5.44 -22.23 14.58
C LEU A 211 5.68 -21.62 13.18
N ALA A 212 5.98 -22.45 12.18
CA ALA A 212 6.09 -22.01 10.79
C ALA A 212 4.74 -21.46 10.26
N TRP A 213 3.64 -22.18 10.49
CA TRP A 213 2.32 -21.66 10.13
C TRP A 213 1.99 -20.37 10.89
N LEU A 214 2.21 -20.33 12.20
CA LEU A 214 2.02 -19.13 13.01
C LEU A 214 2.83 -17.94 12.48
N GLY A 215 4.08 -18.18 12.06
CA GLY A 215 4.96 -17.17 11.49
C GLY A 215 4.42 -16.54 10.21
N ILE A 216 4.04 -17.34 9.21
CA ILE A 216 3.51 -16.78 7.95
C ILE A 216 2.14 -16.11 8.12
N TYR A 217 1.32 -16.56 9.08
CA TYR A 217 0.11 -15.82 9.48
C TYR A 217 0.46 -14.48 10.14
N ALA A 218 1.47 -14.46 11.01
CA ALA A 218 1.94 -13.22 11.63
C ALA A 218 2.42 -12.23 10.56
N TYR A 219 3.24 -12.70 9.61
CA TYR A 219 3.68 -11.85 8.49
C TYR A 219 2.50 -11.34 7.65
N SER A 220 1.51 -12.19 7.35
CA SER A 220 0.28 -11.82 6.64
C SER A 220 -0.49 -10.70 7.34
N PHE A 221 -0.65 -10.79 8.66
CA PHE A 221 -1.31 -9.76 9.45
C PHE A 221 -0.46 -8.50 9.60
N GLN A 222 0.86 -8.64 9.76
CA GLN A 222 1.78 -7.51 9.80
C GLN A 222 1.63 -6.66 8.53
N ILE A 223 1.84 -7.25 7.36
CA ILE A 223 1.79 -6.50 6.08
C ILE A 223 0.40 -5.89 5.85
N TYR A 224 -0.66 -6.60 6.24
CA TYR A 224 -2.02 -6.08 6.11
C TYR A 224 -2.30 -4.90 7.02
N PHE A 225 -2.09 -5.03 8.33
CA PHE A 225 -2.43 -3.97 9.28
C PHE A 225 -1.51 -2.77 9.17
N ASP A 226 -0.25 -2.99 8.80
CA ASP A 226 0.70 -1.92 8.53
C ASP A 226 0.20 -1.06 7.37
N PHE A 227 -0.10 -1.70 6.22
CA PHE A 227 -0.45 -0.97 5.01
C PHE A 227 -1.90 -0.46 5.01
N TYR A 228 -2.83 -1.24 5.57
CA TYR A 228 -4.18 -0.76 5.78
C TYR A 228 -4.22 0.39 6.79
N GLY A 229 -3.45 0.28 7.88
CA GLY A 229 -3.29 1.34 8.88
C GLY A 229 -2.76 2.63 8.24
N TYR A 230 -1.68 2.54 7.46
CA TYR A 230 -1.15 3.67 6.70
C TYR A 230 -2.19 4.28 5.77
N SER A 231 -2.89 3.45 4.98
CA SER A 231 -3.91 3.92 4.03
C SER A 231 -5.07 4.63 4.72
N LEU A 232 -5.44 4.22 5.93
CA LEU A 232 -6.45 4.89 6.74
C LEU A 232 -5.96 6.22 7.33
N MET A 233 -4.72 6.28 7.80
CA MET A 233 -4.09 7.54 8.20
C MET A 233 -4.05 8.53 7.04
N ALA A 234 -3.61 8.09 5.85
CA ALA A 234 -3.63 8.88 4.63
C ALA A 234 -5.03 9.39 4.29
N ALA A 235 -6.05 8.52 4.29
CA ALA A 235 -7.44 8.90 4.04
C ALA A 235 -7.99 9.87 5.09
N GLY A 236 -7.64 9.68 6.37
CA GLY A 236 -8.01 10.56 7.46
C GLY A 236 -7.42 11.95 7.30
N LEU A 237 -6.13 12.05 7.00
CA LEU A 237 -5.44 13.31 6.69
C LEU A 237 -6.05 13.99 5.46
N GLY A 238 -6.31 13.22 4.39
CA GLY A 238 -7.03 13.72 3.22
C GLY A 238 -8.38 14.34 3.62
N ARG A 239 -9.16 13.64 4.46
CA ARG A 239 -10.46 14.11 4.92
C ARG A 239 -10.35 15.39 5.76
N MET A 240 -9.37 15.47 6.67
CA MET A 240 -9.07 16.69 7.43
C MET A 240 -8.69 17.86 6.51
N LEU A 241 -8.17 17.61 5.30
CA LEU A 241 -7.81 18.67 4.34
C LEU A 241 -8.93 18.98 3.34
N GLY A 242 -10.09 18.30 3.46
CA GLY A 242 -11.23 18.46 2.56
C GLY A 242 -11.16 17.59 1.31
N PHE A 243 -10.24 16.62 1.26
CA PHE A 243 -10.12 15.63 0.18
C PHE A 243 -10.76 14.30 0.55
N LYS A 244 -11.41 13.67 -0.42
CA LYS A 244 -11.85 12.28 -0.36
C LYS A 244 -10.86 11.45 -1.18
N LEU A 245 -9.96 10.76 -0.50
CA LEU A 245 -9.02 9.82 -1.11
C LEU A 245 -9.69 8.45 -1.34
N PRO A 246 -9.26 7.68 -2.36
CA PRO A 246 -9.80 6.35 -2.61
C PRO A 246 -9.37 5.36 -1.53
N ILE A 247 -10.14 4.28 -1.39
CA ILE A 247 -9.82 3.19 -0.46
C ILE A 247 -8.82 2.22 -1.10
N ASN A 248 -7.83 1.77 -0.34
CA ASN A 248 -6.86 0.76 -0.79
C ASN A 248 -7.22 -0.66 -0.36
N PHE A 249 -8.02 -0.81 0.70
CA PHE A 249 -8.30 -2.11 1.30
C PHE A 249 -9.78 -2.25 1.63
N MET A 250 -10.34 -3.41 1.32
CA MET A 250 -11.74 -3.73 1.57
C MET A 250 -11.90 -5.16 2.10
N HIS A 251 -11.41 -5.41 3.32
CA HIS A 251 -11.50 -6.73 3.99
C HIS A 251 -11.05 -7.90 3.08
N PRO A 252 -9.79 -7.88 2.60
CA PRO A 252 -9.29 -8.87 1.64
C PRO A 252 -9.23 -10.30 2.21
N TYR A 253 -9.07 -10.47 3.53
CA TYR A 253 -9.08 -11.78 4.18
C TYR A 253 -10.46 -12.45 4.22
N LEU A 254 -11.53 -11.72 3.86
CA LEU A 254 -12.88 -12.28 3.68
C LEU A 254 -13.15 -12.68 2.22
N SER A 255 -12.12 -12.82 1.39
CA SER A 255 -12.27 -13.29 0.02
C SER A 255 -12.40 -14.81 -0.03
N THR A 256 -13.11 -15.31 -1.05
CA THR A 256 -13.22 -16.76 -1.34
C THR A 256 -12.36 -17.21 -2.51
N SER A 257 -11.64 -16.27 -3.14
CA SER A 257 -10.67 -16.53 -4.21
C SER A 257 -9.55 -15.48 -4.22
N MET A 258 -8.40 -15.84 -4.81
CA MET A 258 -7.25 -14.98 -5.04
C MET A 258 -7.59 -13.86 -6.01
N THR A 259 -8.42 -14.13 -7.02
CA THR A 259 -8.96 -13.09 -7.92
C THR A 259 -9.73 -12.02 -7.14
N GLU A 260 -10.55 -12.40 -6.16
CA GLU A 260 -11.29 -11.46 -5.31
C GLU A 260 -10.38 -10.75 -4.31
N PHE A 261 -9.42 -11.47 -3.69
CA PHE A 261 -8.42 -10.91 -2.79
C PHE A 261 -7.72 -9.70 -3.40
N TRP A 262 -7.19 -9.82 -4.61
CA TRP A 262 -6.50 -8.72 -5.30
C TRP A 262 -7.41 -7.59 -5.81
N ARG A 263 -8.72 -7.78 -5.81
CA ARG A 263 -9.70 -6.69 -6.00
C ARG A 263 -10.00 -5.94 -4.71
N ARG A 264 -9.62 -6.48 -3.56
CA ARG A 264 -9.85 -5.92 -2.22
C ARG A 264 -8.53 -5.52 -1.53
N TRP A 265 -7.39 -5.93 -2.06
CA TRP A 265 -6.05 -5.62 -1.59
C TRP A 265 -5.38 -4.60 -2.52
N HIS A 266 -4.75 -3.58 -1.96
CA HIS A 266 -4.04 -2.52 -2.68
C HIS A 266 -4.76 -2.03 -3.96
N ILE A 267 -6.05 -1.72 -3.80
CA ILE A 267 -7.02 -1.49 -4.87
C ILE A 267 -6.52 -0.50 -5.92
N THR A 268 -5.90 0.62 -5.51
CA THR A 268 -5.45 1.63 -6.48
C THR A 268 -4.30 1.14 -7.36
N LEU A 269 -3.41 0.31 -6.83
CA LEU A 269 -2.32 -0.29 -7.61
C LEU A 269 -2.90 -1.29 -8.61
N GLY A 270 -3.80 -2.17 -8.16
CA GLY A 270 -4.49 -3.11 -9.03
C GLY A 270 -5.26 -2.41 -10.16
N GLN A 271 -5.95 -1.31 -9.84
CA GLN A 271 -6.63 -0.47 -10.84
C GLN A 271 -5.66 0.18 -11.83
N TRP A 272 -4.48 0.61 -11.38
CA TRP A 272 -3.46 1.18 -12.25
C TRP A 272 -2.97 0.13 -13.27
N PHE A 273 -2.55 -1.05 -12.81
CA PHE A 273 -2.11 -2.15 -13.68
C PHE A 273 -3.23 -2.59 -14.63
N GLN A 274 -4.46 -2.67 -14.14
CA GLN A 274 -5.62 -2.99 -14.96
C GLN A 274 -5.83 -1.95 -16.08
N THR A 275 -5.79 -0.66 -15.73
CA THR A 275 -6.16 0.44 -16.62
C THR A 275 -5.09 0.74 -17.67
N TYR A 276 -3.82 0.72 -17.27
CA TYR A 276 -2.72 1.19 -18.11
C TYR A 276 -1.87 0.07 -18.71
N ILE A 277 -2.04 -1.18 -18.27
CA ILE A 277 -1.34 -2.35 -18.83
C ILE A 277 -2.33 -3.39 -19.37
N TYR A 278 -3.19 -3.93 -18.50
CA TYR A 278 -4.03 -5.08 -18.87
C TYR A 278 -5.05 -4.76 -19.98
N ILE A 279 -5.81 -3.68 -19.83
CA ILE A 279 -6.84 -3.28 -20.81
C ILE A 279 -6.21 -2.89 -22.16
N PRO A 280 -5.15 -2.07 -22.22
CA PRO A 280 -4.46 -1.75 -23.49
C PRO A 280 -3.90 -2.97 -24.24
N LEU A 281 -3.51 -4.04 -23.54
CA LEU A 281 -3.09 -5.30 -24.16
C LEU A 281 -4.24 -6.15 -24.74
N GLY A 282 -5.49 -5.67 -24.60
CA GLY A 282 -6.72 -6.33 -25.08
C GLY A 282 -7.56 -6.96 -23.97
N GLY A 283 -7.06 -6.99 -22.73
CA GLY A 283 -7.77 -7.50 -21.56
C GLY A 283 -8.37 -8.90 -21.77
N ASN A 284 -9.66 -9.05 -21.42
CA ASN A 284 -10.43 -10.29 -21.62
C ASN A 284 -11.04 -10.43 -23.03
N ARG A 285 -10.83 -9.46 -23.94
CA ARG A 285 -11.48 -9.44 -25.27
C ARG A 285 -10.66 -10.16 -26.35
N THR A 286 -9.52 -10.73 -25.98
CA THR A 286 -8.62 -11.47 -26.87
C THR A 286 -8.79 -12.96 -26.72
N GLY A 287 -8.37 -13.74 -27.72
CA GLY A 287 -8.32 -15.21 -27.61
C GLY A 287 -7.44 -15.69 -26.45
N THR A 288 -7.67 -16.95 -26.03
CA THR A 288 -7.12 -17.56 -24.81
C THR A 288 -5.61 -17.36 -24.64
N CYS A 289 -4.79 -17.64 -25.67
CA CYS A 289 -3.33 -17.50 -25.56
C CYS A 289 -2.89 -16.06 -25.27
N LYS A 290 -3.52 -15.07 -25.93
CA LYS A 290 -3.23 -13.65 -25.70
C LYS A 290 -3.67 -13.22 -24.30
N TRP A 291 -4.81 -13.73 -23.85
CA TRP A 291 -5.32 -13.46 -22.51
C TRP A 291 -4.40 -14.02 -21.41
N ILE A 292 -3.92 -15.26 -21.54
CA ILE A 292 -2.95 -15.88 -20.62
C ILE A 292 -1.66 -15.04 -20.59
N ARG A 293 -1.11 -14.68 -21.76
CA ARG A 293 0.06 -13.81 -21.86
C ARG A 293 -0.16 -12.46 -21.16
N ASN A 294 -1.33 -11.84 -21.37
CA ASN A 294 -1.63 -10.55 -20.75
C ASN A 294 -1.70 -10.66 -19.21
N LEU A 295 -2.25 -11.76 -18.67
CA LEU A 295 -2.23 -12.02 -17.22
C LEU A 295 -0.80 -12.24 -16.69
N LEU A 296 0.01 -13.03 -17.39
CA LEU A 296 1.41 -13.25 -17.04
C LEU A 296 2.18 -11.93 -16.99
N VAL A 297 2.04 -11.10 -18.02
CA VAL A 297 2.70 -9.78 -18.09
C VAL A 297 2.33 -8.90 -16.90
N VAL A 298 1.05 -8.82 -16.53
CA VAL A 298 0.61 -7.99 -15.39
C VAL A 298 1.23 -8.47 -14.09
N TRP A 299 1.21 -9.78 -13.83
CA TRP A 299 1.71 -10.33 -12.58
C TRP A 299 3.24 -10.27 -12.46
N ILE A 300 3.97 -10.52 -13.55
CA ILE A 300 5.42 -10.36 -13.58
C ILE A 300 5.81 -8.89 -13.38
N LEU A 301 5.14 -7.96 -14.06
CA LEU A 301 5.40 -6.52 -13.85
C LEU A 301 5.03 -6.06 -12.43
N THR A 302 4.03 -6.69 -11.81
CA THR A 302 3.69 -6.44 -10.41
C THR A 302 4.82 -6.91 -9.49
N GLY A 303 5.36 -8.12 -9.71
CA GLY A 303 6.53 -8.62 -8.97
C GLY A 303 7.77 -7.72 -9.14
N ILE A 304 8.12 -7.38 -10.38
CA ILE A 304 9.23 -6.46 -10.72
C ILE A 304 9.04 -5.09 -10.06
N TRP A 305 7.79 -4.61 -9.96
CA TRP A 305 7.50 -3.35 -9.29
C TRP A 305 7.75 -3.40 -7.78
N HIS A 306 7.57 -4.54 -7.12
CA HIS A 306 7.78 -4.68 -5.68
C HIS A 306 9.25 -4.70 -5.27
N GLY A 307 10.13 -5.38 -6.01
CA GLY A 307 11.57 -5.34 -5.70
C GLY A 307 12.45 -5.90 -6.82
N THR A 308 13.77 -5.87 -6.60
CA THR A 308 14.76 -6.34 -7.57
C THR A 308 15.18 -7.79 -7.36
N GLU A 309 14.92 -8.32 -6.17
CA GLU A 309 15.26 -9.68 -5.78
C GLU A 309 14.37 -10.71 -6.48
N PHE A 310 14.92 -11.90 -6.70
CA PHE A 310 14.27 -12.95 -7.48
C PHE A 310 12.94 -13.43 -6.85
N HIS A 311 12.84 -13.41 -5.51
CA HIS A 311 11.65 -13.86 -4.80
C HIS A 311 10.40 -13.06 -5.18
N PHE A 312 10.50 -11.78 -5.54
CA PHE A 312 9.36 -10.99 -6.02
C PHE A 312 8.85 -11.43 -7.40
N ILE A 313 9.75 -11.85 -8.29
CA ILE A 313 9.38 -12.41 -9.60
C ILE A 313 8.72 -13.77 -9.40
N LEU A 314 9.30 -14.62 -8.54
CA LEU A 314 8.73 -15.91 -8.17
C LEU A 314 7.33 -15.73 -7.55
N TRP A 315 7.17 -14.77 -6.66
CA TRP A 315 5.88 -14.41 -6.06
C TRP A 315 4.87 -13.97 -7.11
N GLY A 316 5.23 -13.05 -8.02
CA GLY A 316 4.36 -12.61 -9.12
C GLY A 316 3.95 -13.78 -10.03
N PHE A 317 4.90 -14.65 -10.39
CA PHE A 317 4.63 -15.84 -11.18
C PHE A 317 3.69 -16.82 -10.47
N SER A 318 3.89 -17.04 -9.16
CA SER A 318 3.00 -17.91 -8.36
C SER A 318 1.56 -17.39 -8.36
N LEU A 319 1.36 -16.07 -8.26
CA LEU A 319 0.04 -15.44 -8.33
C LEU A 319 -0.60 -15.59 -9.71
N PHE A 320 0.20 -15.48 -10.78
CA PHE A 320 -0.28 -15.79 -12.13
C PHE A 320 -0.80 -17.21 -12.23
N VAL A 321 -0.03 -18.21 -11.75
CA VAL A 321 -0.44 -19.63 -11.78
C VAL A 321 -1.70 -19.86 -10.97
N ILE A 322 -1.77 -19.32 -9.75
CA ILE A 322 -2.95 -19.43 -8.87
C ILE A 322 -4.18 -18.85 -9.56
N VAL A 323 -4.10 -17.60 -10.02
CA VAL A 323 -5.23 -16.90 -10.66
C VAL A 323 -5.65 -17.56 -11.97
N LEU A 324 -4.70 -18.08 -12.76
CA LEU A 324 -4.99 -18.82 -13.98
C LEU A 324 -5.75 -20.10 -13.66
N THR A 325 -5.25 -20.90 -12.73
CA THR A 325 -5.87 -22.15 -12.25
C THR A 325 -7.27 -21.90 -11.70
N GLU A 326 -7.45 -20.84 -10.91
CA GLU A 326 -8.77 -20.45 -10.43
C GLU A 326 -9.75 -20.20 -11.57
N LYS A 327 -9.35 -19.38 -12.54
CA LYS A 327 -10.23 -18.98 -13.64
C LYS A 327 -10.58 -20.13 -14.58
N LEU A 328 -9.70 -21.12 -14.73
CA LEU A 328 -9.93 -22.28 -15.60
C LEU A 328 -10.67 -23.41 -14.88
N LEU A 329 -10.35 -23.71 -13.62
CA LEU A 329 -10.75 -24.95 -12.95
C LEU A 329 -11.60 -24.72 -11.70
N LEU A 330 -11.20 -23.80 -10.82
CA LEU A 330 -11.74 -23.75 -9.45
C LEU A 330 -12.87 -22.74 -9.26
N LYS A 331 -13.07 -21.81 -10.19
CA LYS A 331 -14.05 -20.72 -10.05
C LYS A 331 -15.47 -21.23 -9.76
N LYS A 332 -15.90 -22.30 -10.44
CA LYS A 332 -17.24 -22.88 -10.22
C LYS A 332 -17.41 -23.47 -8.81
N LEU A 333 -16.33 -23.97 -8.21
CA LEU A 333 -16.35 -24.59 -6.89
C LEU A 333 -16.32 -23.54 -5.79
N THR A 334 -15.43 -22.55 -5.89
CA THR A 334 -15.29 -21.47 -4.90
C THR A 334 -16.47 -20.50 -4.90
N ASP A 335 -17.09 -20.26 -6.07
CA ASP A 335 -18.32 -19.46 -6.16
C ASP A 335 -19.53 -20.20 -5.56
N ARG A 336 -19.54 -21.55 -5.56
CA ARG A 336 -20.65 -22.36 -5.04
C ARG A 336 -20.57 -22.61 -3.53
N TYR A 337 -19.36 -22.83 -2.99
CA TYR A 337 -19.16 -23.17 -1.57
C TYR A 337 -18.23 -22.18 -0.88
N ALA A 338 -18.82 -21.20 -0.20
CA ALA A 338 -18.07 -20.12 0.46
C ALA A 338 -17.07 -20.63 1.51
N LEU A 339 -17.43 -21.67 2.29
CA LEU A 339 -16.52 -22.26 3.28
C LEU A 339 -15.27 -22.86 2.62
N ALA A 340 -15.43 -23.59 1.52
CA ALA A 340 -14.31 -24.16 0.77
C ALA A 340 -13.40 -23.05 0.23
N GLY A 341 -13.97 -21.95 -0.28
CA GLY A 341 -13.22 -20.77 -0.70
C GLY A 341 -12.45 -20.11 0.45
N HIS A 342 -13.05 -19.99 1.63
CA HIS A 342 -12.35 -19.45 2.81
C HIS A 342 -11.23 -20.34 3.30
N LEU A 343 -11.41 -21.67 3.35
CA LEU A 343 -10.34 -22.61 3.71
C LEU A 343 -9.20 -22.58 2.70
N TYR A 344 -9.53 -22.52 1.41
CA TYR A 344 -8.56 -22.36 0.32
C TYR A 344 -7.74 -21.07 0.49
N MET A 345 -8.40 -19.94 0.77
CA MET A 345 -7.72 -18.66 0.97
C MET A 345 -6.94 -18.58 2.28
N ALA A 346 -7.38 -19.27 3.34
CA ALA A 346 -6.64 -19.36 4.60
C ALA A 346 -5.26 -20.03 4.39
N VAL A 347 -5.14 -20.94 3.43
CA VAL A 347 -3.86 -21.56 3.05
C VAL A 347 -3.08 -20.68 2.09
N LEU A 348 -3.70 -20.22 0.99
CA LEU A 348 -2.96 -19.54 -0.07
C LEU A 348 -2.48 -18.13 0.28
N ILE A 349 -3.21 -17.38 1.11
CA ILE A 349 -2.77 -16.02 1.48
C ILE A 349 -1.44 -16.07 2.24
N PRO A 350 -1.29 -16.84 3.34
CA PRO A 350 -0.01 -16.96 4.03
C PRO A 350 1.11 -17.53 3.17
N LEU A 351 0.84 -18.53 2.32
CA LEU A 351 1.86 -19.08 1.41
C LEU A 351 2.34 -18.05 0.38
N SER A 352 1.42 -17.25 -0.17
CA SER A 352 1.79 -16.15 -1.05
C SER A 352 2.65 -15.12 -0.32
N TRP A 353 2.29 -14.76 0.91
CA TRP A 353 3.08 -13.81 1.69
C TRP A 353 4.42 -14.37 2.16
N MET A 354 4.56 -15.69 2.38
CA MET A 354 5.85 -16.34 2.64
C MET A 354 6.83 -16.08 1.49
N LEU A 355 6.41 -16.28 0.24
CA LEU A 355 7.24 -16.01 -0.94
C LEU A 355 7.59 -14.53 -1.09
N PHE A 356 6.79 -13.63 -0.53
CA PHE A 356 7.03 -12.19 -0.53
C PHE A 356 7.94 -11.74 0.64
N GLY A 357 7.89 -12.44 1.77
CA GLY A 357 8.57 -12.04 3.00
C GLY A 357 9.94 -12.66 3.23
N ILE A 358 10.24 -13.79 2.58
CA ILE A 358 11.54 -14.47 2.67
C ILE A 358 12.34 -14.15 1.41
N SER A 359 13.47 -13.47 1.57
CA SER A 359 14.29 -12.98 0.46
C SER A 359 15.18 -14.04 -0.19
N ASP A 360 15.73 -14.94 0.63
CA ASP A 360 16.67 -15.97 0.21
C ASP A 360 15.94 -17.23 -0.32
N PRO A 361 16.22 -17.69 -1.56
CA PRO A 361 15.58 -18.87 -2.13
C PRO A 361 15.82 -20.16 -1.33
N GLY A 362 17.01 -20.34 -0.73
CA GLY A 362 17.29 -21.51 0.11
C GLY A 362 16.42 -21.51 1.37
N SER A 363 16.26 -20.35 1.98
CA SER A 363 15.37 -20.14 3.13
C SER A 363 13.89 -20.37 2.78
N ILE A 364 13.44 -20.04 1.57
CA ILE A 364 12.10 -20.37 1.08
C ILE A 364 11.90 -21.89 1.04
N GLU A 365 12.90 -22.63 0.53
CA GLU A 365 12.85 -24.09 0.48
C GLU A 365 12.78 -24.70 1.89
N VAL A 366 13.68 -24.29 2.79
CA VAL A 366 13.71 -24.74 4.18
C VAL A 366 12.36 -24.46 4.87
N TYR A 367 11.83 -23.25 4.73
CA TYR A 367 10.54 -22.88 5.33
C TYR A 367 9.38 -23.71 4.76
N THR A 368 9.40 -23.99 3.45
CA THR A 368 8.38 -24.81 2.78
C THR A 368 8.39 -26.24 3.31
N ARG A 369 9.57 -26.83 3.52
CA ARG A 369 9.70 -28.16 4.14
C ARG A 369 9.14 -28.18 5.57
N LYS A 370 9.37 -27.12 6.36
CA LYS A 370 8.78 -26.99 7.70
C LYS A 370 7.25 -26.90 7.70
N LEU A 371 6.66 -26.24 6.71
CA LEU A 371 5.20 -26.12 6.59
C LEU A 371 4.53 -27.47 6.25
N PHE A 372 5.24 -28.32 5.51
CA PHE A 372 4.75 -29.60 5.00
C PHE A 372 5.73 -30.73 5.33
N PRO A 373 5.73 -31.25 6.57
CA PRO A 373 6.72 -32.21 7.06
C PRO A 373 6.68 -33.58 6.37
N PHE A 374 5.74 -33.80 5.45
CA PHE A 374 5.66 -35.01 4.64
C PHE A 374 6.80 -35.14 3.61
N PHE A 375 7.52 -34.05 3.34
CA PHE A 375 8.56 -34.00 2.31
C PHE A 375 10.00 -34.22 2.81
N SER A 376 10.25 -34.23 4.13
CA SER A 376 11.56 -34.56 4.70
C SER A 376 11.51 -34.97 6.18
N ALA A 377 12.35 -35.93 6.56
CA ALA A 377 12.74 -36.12 7.96
C ALA A 377 13.86 -35.10 8.26
N ASP A 378 13.56 -34.07 9.06
CA ASP A 378 14.55 -33.06 9.41
C ASP A 378 15.37 -33.52 10.62
N ASP A 379 16.70 -33.51 10.48
CA ASP A 379 17.66 -33.81 11.55
C ASP A 379 17.87 -32.64 12.54
N ALA A 380 17.17 -31.53 12.34
CA ALA A 380 17.35 -30.31 13.13
C ALA A 380 16.70 -30.41 14.53
N ILE A 381 17.36 -29.84 15.53
CA ILE A 381 16.83 -29.74 16.89
C ILE A 381 15.66 -28.74 16.87
N ILE A 382 14.45 -29.22 17.17
CA ILE A 382 13.23 -28.43 17.24
C ILE A 382 12.80 -28.31 18.70
N TYR A 383 12.73 -27.08 19.21
CA TYR A 383 12.22 -26.81 20.56
C TYR A 383 10.71 -26.57 20.53
N VAL A 384 9.92 -27.57 20.93
CA VAL A 384 8.44 -27.51 20.97
C VAL A 384 7.93 -26.33 21.82
N ASN A 385 8.68 -25.95 22.85
CA ASN A 385 8.33 -24.84 23.74
C ASN A 385 8.33 -23.47 23.04
N ASP A 386 9.02 -23.32 21.91
CA ASP A 386 9.06 -22.05 21.17
C ASP A 386 7.69 -21.68 20.60
N PHE A 387 6.92 -22.69 20.15
CA PHE A 387 5.55 -22.48 19.71
C PHE A 387 4.67 -21.98 20.86
N TRP A 388 4.69 -22.68 22.00
CA TRP A 388 3.88 -22.31 23.16
C TRP A 388 4.26 -20.96 23.76
N LYS A 389 5.55 -20.65 23.80
CA LYS A 389 6.05 -19.34 24.21
C LYS A 389 5.48 -18.23 23.33
N ASN A 390 5.66 -18.33 22.00
CA ASN A 390 5.13 -17.32 21.08
C ASN A 390 3.58 -17.25 21.13
N LEU A 391 2.90 -18.40 21.23
CA LEU A 391 1.45 -18.40 21.36
C LEU A 391 0.99 -17.69 22.64
N ASN A 392 1.69 -17.88 23.76
CA ASN A 392 1.37 -17.22 25.03
C ASN A 392 1.72 -15.73 25.02
N ASP A 393 2.89 -15.35 24.49
CA ASP A 393 3.35 -13.96 24.39
C ASP A 393 2.39 -13.11 23.52
N PHE A 394 1.81 -13.72 22.48
CA PHE A 394 0.90 -13.06 21.53
C PHE A 394 -0.57 -13.49 21.66
N ARG A 395 -0.96 -14.11 22.78
CA ARG A 395 -2.29 -14.72 22.97
C ARG A 395 -3.49 -13.79 22.76
N PHE A 396 -3.33 -12.50 23.00
CA PHE A 396 -4.37 -11.49 22.75
C PHE A 396 -4.29 -10.88 21.34
N ILE A 397 -3.08 -10.83 20.77
CA ILE A 397 -2.82 -10.23 19.45
C ILE A 397 -3.33 -11.15 18.34
N ILE A 398 -3.12 -12.46 18.44
CA ILE A 398 -3.53 -13.42 17.41
C ILE A 398 -5.05 -13.38 17.17
N PRO A 399 -5.92 -13.55 18.19
CA PRO A 399 -7.38 -13.42 17.99
C PRO A 399 -7.78 -12.02 17.52
N ALA A 400 -7.11 -10.97 18.01
CA ALA A 400 -7.35 -9.62 17.54
C ALA A 400 -7.05 -9.47 16.04
N GLY A 401 -5.99 -10.09 15.52
CA GLY A 401 -5.70 -10.09 14.09
C GLY A 401 -6.82 -10.69 13.25
N PHE A 402 -7.34 -11.85 13.65
CA PHE A 402 -8.50 -12.43 12.97
C PHE A 402 -9.71 -11.51 13.04
N LEU A 403 -10.07 -11.01 14.23
CA LEU A 403 -11.22 -10.12 14.42
C LEU A 403 -11.11 -8.84 13.57
N PHE A 404 -9.96 -8.17 13.61
CA PHE A 404 -9.72 -6.91 12.92
C PHE A 404 -9.51 -7.05 11.41
N SER A 405 -9.28 -8.27 10.92
CA SER A 405 -9.30 -8.57 9.48
C SER A 405 -10.72 -8.60 8.89
N THR A 406 -11.74 -8.77 9.74
CA THR A 406 -13.16 -8.86 9.33
C THR A 406 -13.87 -7.50 9.25
N ARG A 407 -15.17 -7.52 8.91
CA ARG A 407 -16.07 -6.35 8.93
C ARG A 407 -16.55 -5.97 10.32
N LEU A 408 -16.33 -6.81 11.34
CA LEU A 408 -16.90 -6.66 12.67
C LEU A 408 -16.48 -5.36 13.37
N PRO A 409 -15.20 -4.95 13.41
CA PRO A 409 -14.82 -3.70 14.07
C PRO A 409 -15.49 -2.47 13.44
N VAL A 410 -15.60 -2.45 12.11
CA VAL A 410 -16.25 -1.35 11.38
C VAL A 410 -17.75 -1.30 11.68
N ARG A 411 -18.41 -2.47 11.77
CA ARG A 411 -19.83 -2.56 12.16
C ARG A 411 -20.05 -2.09 13.59
N PHE A 412 -19.17 -2.48 14.51
CA PHE A 412 -19.21 -2.05 15.91
C PHE A 412 -19.09 -0.53 16.03
N LEU A 413 -18.05 0.06 15.42
CA LEU A 413 -17.85 1.52 15.42
C LEU A 413 -19.02 2.26 14.79
N LYS A 414 -19.64 1.71 13.74
CA LYS A 414 -20.85 2.29 13.13
C LYS A 414 -22.05 2.28 14.09
N LYS A 415 -22.19 1.25 14.94
CA LYS A 415 -23.29 1.12 15.91
C LYS A 415 -23.21 2.16 17.02
N ILE A 416 -22.00 2.51 17.45
CA ILE A 416 -21.78 3.52 18.51
C ILE A 416 -21.56 4.93 17.95
N ARG A 417 -21.67 5.13 16.64
CA ARG A 417 -21.37 6.42 15.99
C ARG A 417 -22.23 7.55 16.57
N GLY A 418 -21.59 8.65 16.95
CA GLY A 418 -22.25 9.82 17.54
C GLY A 418 -22.53 9.69 19.04
N SER A 419 -22.20 8.56 19.66
CA SER A 419 -22.41 8.33 21.09
C SER A 419 -21.16 8.67 21.91
N VAL A 420 -21.34 8.96 23.21
CA VAL A 420 -20.23 9.19 24.16
C VAL A 420 -19.24 7.99 24.20
N PRO A 421 -19.69 6.72 24.20
CA PRO A 421 -18.78 5.57 24.07
C PRO A 421 -17.82 5.62 22.87
N GLU A 422 -18.23 6.18 21.72
CA GLU A 422 -17.34 6.31 20.56
C GLU A 422 -16.12 7.16 20.89
N ILE A 423 -16.31 8.26 21.63
CA ILE A 423 -15.23 9.18 22.02
C ILE A 423 -14.22 8.44 22.89
N PHE A 424 -14.68 7.73 23.92
CA PHE A 424 -13.80 6.95 24.80
C PHE A 424 -13.04 5.85 24.05
N VAL A 425 -13.69 5.16 23.10
CA VAL A 425 -13.02 4.16 22.26
C VAL A 425 -11.89 4.79 21.45
N TYR A 426 -12.13 5.93 20.80
CA TYR A 426 -11.08 6.60 20.02
C TYR A 426 -9.97 7.17 20.90
N LEU A 427 -10.28 7.72 22.08
CA LEU A 427 -9.27 8.18 23.04
C LEU A 427 -8.40 7.01 23.54
N ALA A 428 -9.01 5.87 23.86
CA ALA A 428 -8.29 4.68 24.27
C ALA A 428 -7.36 4.18 23.16
N ILE A 429 -7.86 4.07 21.92
CA ILE A 429 -7.03 3.68 20.76
C ILE A 429 -5.89 4.67 20.54
N PHE A 430 -6.16 5.97 20.60
CA PHE A 430 -5.14 7.00 20.37
C PHE A 430 -4.03 6.92 21.42
N TRP A 431 -4.36 6.94 22.71
CA TRP A 431 -3.35 6.92 23.76
C TRP A 431 -2.61 5.59 23.85
N ALA A 432 -3.29 4.46 23.63
CA ALA A 432 -2.62 3.17 23.50
C ALA A 432 -1.62 3.15 22.32
N SER A 433 -1.99 3.74 21.18
CA SER A 433 -1.07 3.84 20.04
C SER A 433 0.13 4.74 20.35
N VAL A 434 -0.09 5.89 20.99
CA VAL A 434 0.99 6.80 21.41
C VAL A 434 1.94 6.10 22.38
N TYR A 435 1.41 5.37 23.36
CA TYR A 435 2.20 4.57 24.29
C TYR A 435 3.04 3.50 23.55
N CYS A 436 2.44 2.74 22.64
CA CYS A 436 3.17 1.76 21.82
C CYS A 436 4.28 2.40 20.99
N ILE A 437 4.04 3.60 20.42
CA ILE A 437 5.07 4.34 19.65
C ILE A 437 6.20 4.82 20.54
N TYR A 438 5.87 5.29 21.76
CA TYR A 438 6.85 5.77 22.72
C TYR A 438 7.73 4.63 23.25
N VAL A 439 7.13 3.49 23.62
CA VAL A 439 7.86 2.32 24.14
C VAL A 439 8.60 1.58 23.03
N GLY A 440 8.00 1.47 21.84
CA GLY A 440 8.52 0.69 20.71
C GLY A 440 9.43 1.46 19.75
N SER A 441 10.24 2.40 20.24
CA SER A 441 11.04 3.37 19.47
C SER A 441 11.46 2.90 18.06
N ASN A 442 10.96 3.60 17.03
CA ASN A 442 11.43 3.57 15.63
C ASN A 442 11.25 2.28 14.80
N ASP A 443 10.09 1.60 14.83
CA ASP A 443 9.78 0.63 13.76
C ASP A 443 9.29 1.35 12.48
N PRO A 444 10.08 1.41 11.38
CA PRO A 444 9.64 2.05 10.14
C PRO A 444 8.47 1.29 9.50
N PHE A 445 7.74 1.97 8.61
CA PHE A 445 6.71 1.35 7.77
C PHE A 445 7.33 0.23 6.91
N LEU A 446 6.69 -0.95 6.83
CA LEU A 446 7.28 -2.17 6.24
C LEU A 446 7.68 -1.96 4.78
N TYR A 447 6.88 -1.20 4.02
CA TYR A 447 7.16 -0.89 2.61
C TYR A 447 8.41 -0.02 2.39
N PHE A 448 8.99 0.58 3.43
CA PHE A 448 10.28 1.28 3.30
C PHE A 448 11.49 0.35 3.42
N ARG A 449 11.25 -0.93 3.70
CA ARG A 449 12.29 -1.96 3.78
C ARG A 449 12.48 -2.74 2.47
N PHE A 450 11.49 -2.66 1.57
CA PHE A 450 11.59 -3.10 0.18
C PHE A 450 12.05 -1.93 -0.71
#